data_AF-A0A7V0WMP5-F1
#
_entry.id   AF-A0A7V0WMP5-F1
#
_cell.length_a   1.000
_cell.length_b   1.000
_cell.length_c   1.000
_cell.angle_alpha   90.00
_cell.angle_beta   90.00
_cell.angle_gamma   90.00
#
_symmetry.space_group_name_H-M   'P 1'
#
loop_
_entity.id
_entity.type
_entity.pdbx_description
1 polymer ?
#
loop_
_entity_poly.entity_id
_entity_poly.type
_entity_poly.pdbx_seq_one_letter_code
_entity_poly.pdbx_strand_id
1 'polypeptide(L)' 'TKAAGLEFDASGNGLGTRSKRFSMVVEDGVVKVLNIEEIPKVVDLSSAEKILEAL' A
#
# COMPACT_ATOMS: atom_id res chain seq x y z
N THR A 1 -9.39 5.46 -0.66
CA THR A 1 -8.42 4.87 0.31
C THR A 1 -8.63 5.36 1.73
N LYS A 2 -9.20 6.55 1.95
CA LYS A 2 -9.54 7.09 3.28
C LYS A 2 -10.29 6.11 4.21
N ALA A 3 -11.36 5.48 3.73
CA ALA A 3 -12.13 4.51 4.50
C ALA A 3 -11.30 3.28 4.94
N ALA A 4 -10.24 2.95 4.19
CA ALA A 4 -9.31 1.86 4.50
C ALA A 4 -8.10 2.33 5.33
N GLY A 5 -8.03 3.60 5.75
CA GLY A 5 -6.89 4.14 6.48
C GLY A 5 -5.59 4.30 5.66
N LEU A 6 -5.68 4.16 4.32
CA LEU A 6 -4.53 4.19 3.41
C LEU A 6 -4.31 5.56 2.76
N GLU A 7 -4.90 6.61 3.32
CA GLU A 7 -4.69 7.99 2.88
C GLU A 7 -3.28 8.48 3.22
N PHE A 8 -2.70 9.25 2.31
CA PHE A 8 -1.41 9.91 2.48
C PHE A 8 -1.50 11.33 1.91
N ASP A 9 -1.23 12.34 2.72
CA ASP A 9 -1.16 13.71 2.23
C ASP A 9 0.24 14.01 1.67
N ALA A 10 0.31 14.23 0.36
CA ALA A 10 1.51 14.62 -0.36
C ALA A 10 1.40 16.06 -0.92
N SER A 11 0.46 16.86 -0.41
CA SER A 11 0.23 18.25 -0.82
C SER A 11 1.48 19.13 -0.67
N GLY A 12 2.29 18.91 0.37
CA GLY A 12 3.57 19.61 0.57
C GLY A 12 4.58 19.39 -0.56
N ASN A 13 4.41 18.35 -1.38
CA ASN A 13 5.21 18.08 -2.57
C ASN A 13 4.46 18.41 -3.89
N GLY A 14 3.34 19.14 -3.82
CA GLY A 14 2.51 19.49 -4.99
C GLY A 14 1.69 18.32 -5.56
N LEU A 15 1.58 17.19 -4.85
CA LEU A 15 0.93 15.98 -5.36
C LEU A 15 -0.51 15.79 -4.87
N GLY A 16 -0.94 16.58 -3.88
CA GLY A 16 -2.24 16.47 -3.22
C GLY A 16 -2.41 15.22 -2.37
N THR A 17 -3.65 14.83 -2.09
CA THR A 17 -3.96 13.59 -1.35
C THR A 17 -3.77 12.37 -2.25
N ARG A 18 -3.06 11.36 -1.75
CA ARG A 18 -2.73 10.11 -2.43
C ARG A 18 -3.05 8.90 -1.55
N SER A 19 -2.82 7.73 -2.10
CA SER A 19 -2.71 6.51 -1.30
C SER A 19 -1.29 6.34 -0.77
N LYS A 20 -1.14 5.73 0.41
CA LYS A 20 0.10 5.03 0.76
C LYS A 20 0.41 3.98 -0.31
N ARG A 21 1.68 3.63 -0.49
CA ARG A 21 2.08 2.49 -1.32
C ARG A 21 1.85 1.21 -0.51
N PHE A 22 1.18 0.24 -1.11
CA PHE A 22 0.89 -1.04 -0.47
C PHE A 22 0.70 -2.12 -1.52
N SER A 23 0.73 -3.38 -1.09
CA SER A 23 0.25 -4.53 -1.83
C SER A 23 -0.69 -5.36 -0.94
N MET A 24 -1.57 -6.15 -1.55
CA MET A 24 -2.50 -7.00 -0.80
C MET A 24 -2.84 -8.28 -1.56
N VAL A 25 -3.03 -9.37 -0.81
CA VAL A 25 -3.65 -10.60 -1.31
C VAL A 25 -5.11 -10.59 -0.88
N VAL A 26 -6.02 -10.73 -1.84
CA VAL A 26 -7.46 -10.68 -1.62
C VAL A 26 -8.10 -11.96 -2.16
N GLU A 27 -8.80 -12.67 -1.29
CA GLU A 27 -9.54 -13.89 -1.61
C GLU A 27 -11.02 -13.65 -1.34
N ASP A 28 -11.86 -13.79 -2.37
CA ASP A 28 -13.31 -13.59 -2.28
C ASP A 28 -13.73 -12.28 -1.60
N GLY A 29 -13.01 -11.21 -1.90
CA GLY A 29 -13.26 -9.89 -1.32
C GLY A 29 -12.75 -9.70 0.11
N VAL A 30 -12.09 -10.71 0.70
CA VAL A 30 -11.46 -10.64 2.02
C VAL A 30 -9.95 -10.42 1.87
N VAL A 31 -9.43 -9.37 2.49
CA VAL A 31 -7.98 -9.10 2.54
C VAL A 31 -7.32 -10.12 3.48
N LYS A 32 -6.43 -10.95 2.93
CA LYS A 32 -5.67 -11.96 3.68
C LYS A 32 -4.30 -11.44 4.11
N VAL A 33 -3.67 -10.66 3.24
CA VAL A 33 -2.37 -10.03 3.47
C VAL A 33 -2.46 -8.57 3.06
N LEU A 34 -1.90 -7.68 3.87
CA LEU A 34 -1.82 -6.26 3.58
C LEU A 34 -0.44 -5.75 3.98
N ASN A 35 0.36 -5.41 2.97
CA ASN A 35 1.73 -4.94 3.13
C ASN A 35 1.77 -3.44 2.81
N ILE A 36 2.00 -2.59 3.79
CA ILE A 36 2.01 -1.14 3.63
C ILE A 36 3.44 -0.64 3.79
N GLU A 37 3.94 0.15 2.84
CA GLU A 37 5.25 0.78 2.99
C GLU A 37 5.22 1.84 4.10
N GLU A 38 6.23 1.82 4.97
CA GLU A 38 6.39 2.82 6.04
C GLU A 38 7.00 4.12 5.51
N ILE A 39 7.93 4.01 4.55
CA ILE A 39 8.73 5.12 4.06
C ILE A 39 8.30 5.47 2.63
N PRO A 40 7.93 6.74 2.36
CA PRO A 40 7.69 7.20 1.01
C PRO A 40 8.90 6.96 0.10
N LYS A 41 8.65 6.57 -1.16
CA LYS A 41 9.64 6.27 -2.21
C LYS A 41 10.39 4.95 -2.07
N VAL A 42 10.18 4.19 -1.00
CA VAL A 42 10.66 2.80 -0.89
C VAL A 42 9.65 1.86 -1.58
N VAL A 43 10.16 0.77 -2.14
CA VAL A 43 9.40 -0.36 -2.68
C VAL A 43 10.09 -1.62 -2.18
N ASP A 44 9.62 -2.13 -1.05
CA ASP A 44 10.12 -3.36 -0.43
C ASP A 44 8.92 -4.27 -0.12
N LEU A 45 8.10 -3.89 0.86
CA LEU A 45 6.92 -4.66 1.28
C LEU A 45 5.86 -4.81 0.18
N SER A 46 5.76 -3.82 -0.71
CA SER A 46 4.85 -3.81 -1.85
C SER A 46 5.44 -4.40 -3.13
N SER A 47 6.66 -4.95 -3.07
CA SER A 47 7.31 -5.59 -4.22
C SER A 47 6.59 -6.85 -4.69
N ALA A 48 6.83 -7.23 -5.95
CA ALA A 48 6.31 -8.47 -6.51
C ALA A 48 6.88 -9.70 -5.78
N GLU A 49 8.17 -9.67 -5.42
CA GLU A 49 8.85 -10.71 -4.65
C GLU A 49 8.16 -10.93 -3.30
N LYS A 50 7.83 -9.85 -2.56
CA LYS A 50 7.11 -9.95 -1.28
C LYS A 50 5.69 -10.49 -1.42
N ILE A 51 5.01 -10.21 -2.53
CA ILE A 51 3.68 -10.79 -2.78
C ILE A 51 3.80 -12.29 -3.09
N LEU A 52 4.79 -12.69 -3.90
CA LEU A 52 4.99 -14.11 -4.23
C LEU A 52 5.35 -14.96 -3.01
N GLU A 53 6.05 -14.40 -2.01
CA GLU A 53 6.30 -15.07 -0.72
C GLU A 53 5.02 -15.33 0.10
N ALA A 54 3.95 -14.59 -0.19
CA ALA A 54 2.71 -14.58 0.59
C ALA A 54 1.52 -15.31 -0.09
N LEU A 55 1.75 -15.90 -1.28
CA LEU A 55 0.82 -16.75 -2.01
C LEU A 55 1.09 -18.24 -1.70
#